data_AF-A0AAV5V687-F1
#
_entry.id   AF-A0AAV5V687-F1
#
_cell.length_a   1.000
_cell.length_b   1.000
_cell.length_c   1.000
_cell.angle_alpha   90.00
_cell.angle_beta   90.00
_cell.angle_gamma   90.00
#
_symmetry.space_group_name_H-M   'P 1'
#
loop_
_entity.id
_entity.type
_entity.pdbx_description
1 polymer ?
#
loop_
_entity_poly.entity_id
_entity_poly.type
_entity_poly.pdbx_seq_one_letter_code
_entity_poly.pdbx_strand_id
1 'polypeptide(L)'
;MSESDCVSANTCEATVLSDDSKPTGKRAATAIEQERPEKQPRLEDENKEESSVEETQETIEKTEEQTRAEKEADRLAKKKERASRQSKFAFDEQDDVPMNVPVTVKNGVRHLAPYWTVYRTRAKGRWFGRKLVEVFSQEFLSTNRNYARVATRLGRIWVNGRQMRDVDYVISNNDVIEHWGHRHEHPILDEEIRIVADTPSLLVIDKPASMPVHACGQYALHTILGQLRVRYGITGLRVLHRLDRTTSGILMFARDYDTDREFKGTLKEGEWKKEYVCRVQGVFPEEEVEVKEPIGTLIVSMGIQCIRPDGKHALTRFRRMWTDGKESVVRAEIETGRTHQIRVHLQYLGYPIVNDKLYNCPDIWPNAGKGADFGGMGYEELGARVQQAHKSSLWHETVNEDYAEKMERLATQDELELAADEPEITRAQRPDYDPICLSCNVTKKEVPMDHFRIYLHCLNYETEKWSYGTPMPNWAEPPTEGEQTVDYMEKRESSV
;
A
#
# COMPACT_ATOMS: atom_id res chain seq x y z
N MET A 1 37.50 0.53 18.05
CA MET A 1 37.06 1.33 19.21
C MET A 1 36.10 2.39 18.71
N SER A 2 35.01 2.60 19.46
CA SER A 2 33.75 3.33 19.16
C SER A 2 32.89 2.66 18.09
N GLU A 3 31.94 1.76 18.41
CA GLU A 3 30.67 1.95 19.15
C GLU A 3 29.78 3.05 18.55
N SER A 4 28.66 2.65 17.98
CA SER A 4 27.45 3.49 17.91
C SER A 4 26.23 2.58 17.72
N ASP A 5 25.60 2.27 18.85
CA ASP A 5 24.25 1.74 18.97
C ASP A 5 23.23 2.62 18.26
N CYS A 6 22.20 2.00 17.67
CA CYS A 6 20.89 2.64 17.58
C CYS A 6 19.80 1.58 17.51
N VAL A 7 19.38 1.14 18.70
CA VAL A 7 18.12 0.45 18.97
C VAL A 7 17.01 1.48 18.98
N SER A 8 15.92 1.26 18.23
CA SER A 8 14.61 1.82 18.61
C SER A 8 13.48 0.91 18.15
N ALA A 9 12.89 0.27 19.16
CA ALA A 9 11.68 -0.53 19.15
C ALA A 9 10.43 0.31 18.81
N ASN A 10 9.37 -0.36 18.34
CA ASN A 10 8.01 0.19 18.31
C ASN A 10 7.04 -0.86 18.89
N THR A 11 6.77 -0.74 20.18
CA THR A 11 5.55 -1.19 20.86
C THR A 11 4.66 0.04 21.08
N CYS A 12 3.46 0.06 20.51
CA CYS A 12 2.44 1.05 20.85
C CYS A 12 1.48 0.44 21.87
N GLU A 13 1.65 0.78 23.16
CA GLU A 13 0.59 0.68 24.16
C GLU A 13 -0.26 1.95 24.12
N ALA A 14 -1.58 1.78 24.09
CA ALA A 14 -2.54 2.87 24.19
C ALA A 14 -2.72 3.25 25.66
N THR A 15 -2.50 4.52 26.00
CA THR A 15 -2.83 5.06 27.33
C THR A 15 -4.04 5.98 27.23
N VAL A 16 -5.07 5.63 27.98
CA VAL A 16 -6.31 6.39 28.22
C VAL A 16 -5.99 7.51 29.22
N LEU A 17 -6.38 8.74 28.92
CA LEU A 17 -6.33 9.86 29.87
C LEU A 17 -7.75 10.29 30.23
N SER A 18 -8.05 10.20 31.53
CA SER A 18 -9.26 10.65 32.20
C SER A 18 -9.17 12.10 32.66
N ASP A 19 -10.32 12.77 32.69
CA ASP A 19 -10.61 14.05 33.35
C ASP A 19 -10.13 14.09 34.82
N ASP A 20 -9.65 15.25 35.28
CA ASP A 20 -10.34 16.04 36.31
C ASP A 20 -9.61 17.35 36.72
N SER A 21 -10.43 18.27 37.26
CA SER A 21 -10.11 19.38 38.18
C SER A 21 -9.82 20.80 37.64
N LYS A 22 -10.81 21.67 37.86
CA LYS A 22 -10.71 23.14 37.99
C LYS A 22 -9.90 23.52 39.25
N PRO A 23 -9.41 24.77 39.32
CA PRO A 23 -9.86 25.58 40.45
C PRO A 23 -10.21 27.05 40.11
N THR A 24 -11.13 27.55 40.94
CA THR A 24 -11.66 28.91 41.07
C THR A 24 -10.68 29.88 41.74
N GLY A 25 -10.71 31.17 41.36
CA GLY A 25 -10.08 32.26 42.10
C GLY A 25 -10.69 33.62 41.75
N LYS A 26 -11.31 34.29 42.73
CA LYS A 26 -12.07 35.54 42.66
C LYS A 26 -11.24 36.74 43.16
N ARG A 27 -11.68 37.95 42.73
CA ARG A 27 -11.44 39.31 43.30
C ARG A 27 -10.03 39.89 43.06
N ALA A 28 -9.83 41.20 42.84
CA ALA A 28 -10.47 42.36 43.46
C ALA A 28 -10.51 43.60 42.55
N ALA A 29 -11.52 44.45 42.78
CA ALA A 29 -11.64 45.80 42.24
C ALA A 29 -10.93 46.82 43.13
N THR A 30 -10.53 47.96 42.58
CA THR A 30 -10.19 49.17 43.36
C THR A 30 -10.68 50.39 42.59
N ALA A 31 -11.56 51.15 43.24
CA ALA A 31 -12.14 52.40 42.78
C ALA A 31 -11.28 53.58 43.24
N ILE A 32 -11.26 54.66 42.47
CA ILE A 32 -10.83 55.99 42.89
C ILE A 32 -11.88 56.99 42.38
N GLU A 33 -12.50 57.69 43.33
CA GLU A 33 -13.43 58.82 43.19
C GLU A 33 -12.67 60.15 43.01
N GLN A 34 -13.47 61.22 42.79
CA GLN A 34 -13.19 62.67 42.84
C GLN A 34 -13.07 63.31 41.44
N GLU A 35 -13.74 64.40 41.08
CA GLU A 35 -14.53 65.40 41.82
C GLU A 35 -15.40 66.18 40.79
N ARG A 36 -16.46 66.84 41.24
CA ARG A 36 -17.39 67.65 40.44
C ARG A 36 -17.48 69.06 41.03
N PRO A 37 -17.53 70.14 40.23
CA PRO A 37 -18.11 71.39 40.69
C PRO A 37 -19.46 71.69 40.02
N GLU A 38 -20.44 71.88 40.90
CA GLU A 38 -21.51 72.89 40.96
C GLU A 38 -22.36 73.30 39.74
N LYS A 39 -23.68 73.37 40.02
CA LYS A 39 -24.80 73.73 39.14
C LYS A 39 -25.15 75.21 39.23
N GLN A 40 -25.76 75.75 38.16
CA GLN A 40 -27.15 76.32 38.09
C GLN A 40 -27.27 77.42 36.99
N PRO A 41 -28.47 77.83 36.53
CA PRO A 41 -29.51 77.02 35.85
C PRO A 41 -30.13 77.77 34.63
N ARG A 42 -30.76 77.07 33.66
CA ARG A 42 -31.89 77.65 32.93
C ARG A 42 -32.70 76.61 32.14
N LEU A 43 -33.93 76.44 32.62
CA LEU A 43 -35.22 76.17 31.97
C LEU A 43 -35.27 75.75 30.48
N GLU A 44 -36.13 74.75 30.27
CA GLU A 44 -37.00 74.49 29.11
C GLU A 44 -36.38 73.77 27.90
N ASP A 45 -36.67 72.46 27.77
CA ASP A 45 -37.39 71.88 26.60
C ASP A 45 -37.39 70.32 26.65
N GLU A 46 -38.35 69.75 27.37
CA GLU A 46 -38.74 68.34 27.23
C GLU A 46 -39.56 68.20 25.94
N ASN A 47 -38.91 68.00 24.78
CA ASN A 47 -39.53 67.40 23.57
C ASN A 47 -38.59 67.18 22.36
N LYS A 48 -37.27 66.96 22.56
CA LYS A 48 -36.32 66.66 21.46
C LYS A 48 -35.41 65.44 21.67
N GLU A 49 -35.49 64.75 22.80
CA GLU A 49 -34.60 63.62 23.10
C GLU A 49 -35.15 62.25 22.62
N GLU A 50 -36.45 62.08 22.36
CA GLU A 50 -36.96 60.77 21.92
C GLU A 50 -36.76 60.50 20.41
N SER A 51 -36.83 61.50 19.53
CA SER A 51 -36.69 61.26 18.08
C SER A 51 -35.23 61.12 17.61
N SER A 52 -34.26 61.62 18.37
CA SER A 52 -32.85 61.55 18.01
C SER A 52 -32.19 60.24 18.45
N VAL A 53 -32.69 59.62 19.53
CA VAL A 53 -32.19 58.33 20.04
C VAL A 53 -32.63 57.16 19.15
N GLU A 54 -33.88 57.16 18.67
CA GLU A 54 -34.38 56.15 17.72
C GLU A 54 -33.63 56.19 16.37
N GLU A 55 -33.38 57.39 15.80
CA GLU A 55 -32.60 57.52 14.55
C GLU A 55 -31.15 57.03 14.70
N THR A 56 -30.49 57.28 15.84
CA THR A 56 -29.15 56.72 16.09
C THR A 56 -29.14 55.22 16.33
N GLN A 57 -30.15 54.64 17.00
CA GLN A 57 -30.25 53.19 17.19
C GLN A 57 -30.51 52.47 15.87
N GLU A 58 -31.40 53.00 15.02
CA GLU A 58 -31.70 52.42 13.71
C GLU A 58 -30.48 52.49 12.76
N THR A 59 -29.67 53.55 12.88
CA THR A 59 -28.44 53.71 12.08
C THR A 59 -27.33 52.77 12.57
N ILE A 60 -27.21 52.55 13.88
CA ILE A 60 -26.26 51.58 14.46
C ILE A 60 -26.66 50.15 14.08
N GLU A 61 -27.94 49.78 14.20
CA GLU A 61 -28.44 48.45 13.81
C GLU A 61 -28.23 48.17 12.31
N LYS A 62 -28.53 49.14 11.43
CA LYS A 62 -28.26 49.02 9.99
C LYS A 62 -26.78 48.88 9.68
N THR A 63 -25.91 49.58 10.41
CA THR A 63 -24.45 49.48 10.23
C THR A 63 -23.93 48.13 10.72
N GLU A 64 -24.41 47.62 11.86
CA GLU A 64 -24.06 46.30 12.39
C GLU A 64 -24.56 45.17 11.47
N GLU A 65 -25.75 45.31 10.90
CA GLU A 65 -26.33 44.35 9.95
C GLU A 65 -25.53 44.32 8.64
N GLN A 66 -25.12 45.48 8.11
CA GLN A 66 -24.22 45.57 6.96
C GLN A 66 -22.85 44.92 7.25
N THR A 67 -22.27 45.20 8.43
CA THR A 67 -20.98 44.62 8.82
C THR A 67 -21.07 43.10 8.99
N ARG A 68 -22.24 42.59 9.43
CA ARG A 68 -22.51 41.16 9.56
C ARG A 68 -22.68 40.49 8.19
N ALA A 69 -23.37 41.14 7.26
CA ALA A 69 -23.52 40.69 5.89
C ALA A 69 -22.18 40.65 5.14
N GLU A 70 -21.31 41.64 5.32
CA GLU A 70 -19.96 41.66 4.72
C GLU A 70 -19.07 40.54 5.27
N LYS A 71 -19.10 40.30 6.58
CA LYS A 71 -18.38 39.17 7.20
C LYS A 71 -18.89 37.81 6.74
N GLU A 72 -20.20 37.68 6.53
CA GLU A 72 -20.81 36.47 6.00
C GLU A 72 -20.45 36.24 4.53
N ALA A 73 -20.43 37.31 3.72
CA ALA A 73 -19.99 37.27 2.33
C ALA A 73 -18.50 36.89 2.20
N ASP A 74 -17.60 37.46 3.02
CA ASP A 74 -16.18 37.08 3.06
C ASP A 74 -15.99 35.62 3.51
N ARG A 75 -16.78 35.15 4.48
CA ARG A 75 -16.79 33.75 4.91
C ARG A 75 -17.25 32.81 3.80
N LEU A 76 -18.29 33.18 3.04
CA LEU A 76 -18.79 32.42 1.89
C LEU A 76 -17.80 32.44 0.72
N ALA A 77 -17.13 33.57 0.48
CA ALA A 77 -16.09 33.70 -0.53
C ALA A 77 -14.88 32.82 -0.18
N LYS A 78 -14.38 32.86 1.06
CA LYS A 78 -13.32 31.97 1.56
C LYS A 78 -13.74 30.50 1.55
N LYS A 79 -15.01 30.18 1.81
CA LYS A 79 -15.55 28.81 1.70
C LYS A 79 -15.59 28.34 0.25
N LYS A 80 -15.99 29.21 -0.70
CA LYS A 80 -15.95 28.93 -2.14
C LYS A 80 -14.51 28.81 -2.67
N GLU A 81 -13.60 29.67 -2.24
CA GLU A 81 -12.17 29.58 -2.59
C GLU A 81 -11.54 28.30 -2.03
N ARG A 82 -11.87 27.93 -0.78
CA ARG A 82 -11.43 26.67 -0.17
C ARG A 82 -12.04 25.45 -0.87
N ALA A 83 -13.31 25.51 -1.27
CA ALA A 83 -13.97 24.46 -2.04
C ALA A 83 -13.40 24.36 -3.48
N SER A 84 -13.08 25.49 -4.11
CA SER A 84 -12.42 25.55 -5.42
C SER A 84 -10.97 25.07 -5.37
N ARG A 85 -10.23 25.38 -4.31
CA ARG A 85 -8.92 24.78 -4.04
C ARG A 85 -9.07 23.27 -3.77
N GLN A 86 -10.05 22.85 -2.97
CA GLN A 86 -10.35 21.43 -2.78
C GLN A 86 -10.80 20.72 -4.05
N SER A 87 -11.42 21.41 -5.02
CA SER A 87 -11.80 20.84 -6.31
C SER A 87 -10.64 20.83 -7.31
N LYS A 88 -9.73 21.83 -7.26
CA LYS A 88 -8.45 21.83 -8.00
C LYS A 88 -7.45 20.80 -7.46
N PHE A 89 -7.55 20.47 -6.17
CA PHE A 89 -6.87 19.37 -5.51
C PHE A 89 -7.80 18.19 -5.24
N ALA A 90 -8.93 18.09 -5.97
CA ALA A 90 -9.75 16.90 -5.92
C ALA A 90 -8.84 15.76 -6.39
N PHE A 91 -8.74 14.75 -5.53
CA PHE A 91 -7.88 13.62 -5.76
C PHE A 91 -8.44 12.83 -6.93
N ASP A 92 -7.92 13.10 -8.13
CA ASP A 92 -8.22 12.29 -9.30
C ASP A 92 -7.20 11.15 -9.35
N GLU A 93 -7.56 10.01 -8.74
CA GLU A 93 -6.78 8.76 -8.83
C GLU A 93 -6.60 8.28 -10.27
N GLN A 94 -7.41 8.76 -11.22
CA GLN A 94 -7.46 8.28 -12.60
C GLN A 94 -6.40 8.93 -13.49
N ASP A 95 -5.80 10.04 -13.06
CA ASP A 95 -4.91 10.84 -13.91
C ASP A 95 -3.42 10.44 -13.80
N ASP A 96 -3.05 9.53 -12.89
CA ASP A 96 -1.64 9.15 -12.67
C ASP A 96 -1.16 7.92 -13.44
N VAL A 97 -2.07 7.10 -13.94
CA VAL A 97 -1.72 5.87 -14.64
C VAL A 97 -2.45 5.82 -15.99
N PRO A 98 -1.74 5.69 -17.12
CA PRO A 98 -2.35 5.67 -18.45
C PRO A 98 -3.36 4.52 -18.61
N MET A 99 -4.48 4.81 -19.26
CA MET A 99 -5.54 3.83 -19.53
C MET A 99 -5.22 2.89 -20.71
N ASN A 100 -4.40 3.35 -21.66
CA ASN A 100 -4.18 2.67 -22.94
C ASN A 100 -2.70 2.30 -23.15
N VAL A 101 -2.11 1.58 -22.19
CA VAL A 101 -0.75 1.06 -22.36
C VAL A 101 -0.79 -0.16 -23.28
N PRO A 102 0.04 -0.22 -24.35
CA PRO A 102 0.10 -1.37 -25.22
C PRO A 102 0.39 -2.66 -24.45
N VAL A 103 -0.35 -3.73 -24.79
CA VAL A 103 -0.22 -5.06 -24.18
C VAL A 103 0.29 -6.04 -25.22
N THR A 104 1.19 -6.94 -24.81
CA THR A 104 1.55 -8.13 -25.60
C THR A 104 1.38 -9.37 -24.73
N VAL A 105 0.78 -10.41 -25.30
CA VAL A 105 0.62 -11.71 -24.62
C VAL A 105 1.50 -12.73 -25.34
N LYS A 106 2.34 -13.45 -24.60
CA LYS A 106 3.21 -14.52 -25.11
C LYS A 106 3.08 -15.71 -24.18
N ASN A 107 2.75 -16.89 -24.71
CA ASN A 107 2.64 -18.13 -23.94
C ASN A 107 1.76 -18.01 -22.68
N GLY A 108 0.62 -17.30 -22.76
CA GLY A 108 -0.27 -17.07 -21.61
C GLY A 108 0.25 -16.06 -20.58
N VAL A 109 1.36 -15.37 -20.85
CA VAL A 109 1.92 -14.32 -20.01
C VAL A 109 1.69 -12.95 -20.64
N ARG A 110 1.08 -12.05 -19.87
CA ARG A 110 0.78 -10.67 -20.25
C ARG A 110 1.94 -9.74 -19.89
N HIS A 111 2.34 -8.94 -20.87
CA HIS A 111 3.36 -7.90 -20.75
C HIS A 111 2.76 -6.53 -21.11
N LEU A 112 3.18 -5.49 -20.40
CA LEU A 112 2.91 -4.11 -20.75
C LEU A 112 4.13 -3.50 -21.41
N ALA A 113 3.90 -2.65 -22.41
CA ALA A 113 4.92 -1.71 -22.85
C ALA A 113 5.31 -0.78 -21.69
N PRO A 114 6.57 -0.30 -21.64
CA PRO A 114 6.97 0.74 -20.71
C PRO A 114 6.12 2.00 -20.89
N TYR A 115 5.93 2.75 -19.82
CA TYR A 115 5.15 3.99 -19.88
C TYR A 115 5.56 5.00 -18.83
N TRP A 116 5.25 6.27 -19.11
CA TRP A 116 5.50 7.38 -18.19
C TRP A 116 4.32 7.60 -17.26
N THR A 117 4.65 7.80 -15.98
CA THR A 117 3.67 8.06 -14.92
C THR A 117 4.21 9.14 -13.98
N VAL A 118 3.29 9.85 -13.34
CA VAL A 118 3.63 10.84 -12.31
C VAL A 118 3.32 10.21 -10.97
N TYR A 119 4.35 10.10 -10.13
CA TYR A 119 4.21 9.70 -8.74
C TYR A 119 3.99 10.95 -7.91
N ARG A 120 2.86 11.04 -7.21
CA ARG A 120 2.59 12.15 -6.29
C ARG A 120 2.59 11.68 -4.85
N THR A 121 3.22 12.45 -3.98
CA THR A 121 3.18 12.18 -2.55
C THR A 121 3.28 13.48 -1.76
N ARG A 122 2.70 13.47 -0.56
CA ARG A 122 2.91 14.55 0.42
C ARG A 122 4.08 14.20 1.31
N ALA A 123 4.83 15.20 1.72
CA ALA A 123 5.91 15.02 2.65
C ALA A 123 5.42 14.37 3.95
N LYS A 124 6.12 13.31 4.36
CA LYS A 124 5.82 12.55 5.57
C LYS A 124 6.64 13.11 6.74
N GLY A 125 6.13 12.98 7.96
CA GLY A 125 6.78 13.50 9.17
C GLY A 125 8.28 13.17 9.28
N ARG A 126 8.63 11.91 8.98
CA ARG A 126 10.01 11.40 9.00
C ARG A 126 10.93 11.93 7.88
N TRP A 127 10.41 12.70 6.92
CA TRP A 127 11.18 13.32 5.83
C TRP A 127 11.58 14.75 6.15
N PHE A 128 10.91 15.39 7.12
CA PHE A 128 11.12 16.80 7.41
C PHE A 128 12.56 17.07 7.84
N GLY A 129 13.15 18.14 7.32
CA GLY A 129 14.54 18.52 7.63
C GLY A 129 15.60 17.64 6.96
N ARG A 130 15.21 16.66 6.14
CA ARG A 130 16.13 15.80 5.39
C ARG A 130 16.20 16.23 3.94
N LYS A 131 17.34 15.97 3.29
CA LYS A 131 17.51 16.25 1.87
C LYS A 131 16.62 15.35 1.03
N LEU A 132 16.00 15.91 0.00
CA LEU A 132 15.10 15.18 -0.90
C LEU A 132 15.79 13.99 -1.56
N VAL A 133 17.03 14.17 -2.02
CA VAL A 133 17.79 13.11 -2.67
C VAL A 133 18.11 11.95 -1.71
N GLU A 134 18.40 12.23 -0.43
CA GLU A 134 18.70 11.20 0.57
C GLU A 134 17.45 10.39 0.92
N VAL A 135 16.32 11.08 1.13
CA VAL A 135 15.03 10.44 1.40
C VAL A 135 14.67 9.52 0.24
N PHE A 136 14.78 10.01 -1.00
CA PHE A 136 14.40 9.21 -2.15
C PHE A 136 15.34 8.02 -2.38
N SER A 137 16.65 8.19 -2.16
CA SER A 137 17.64 7.11 -2.33
C SER A 137 17.49 6.01 -1.28
N GLN A 138 17.00 6.33 -0.08
CA GLN A 138 16.86 5.35 1.01
C GLN A 138 15.48 4.68 1.03
N GLU A 139 14.41 5.43 0.74
CA GLU A 139 13.05 4.87 0.82
C GLU A 139 12.59 4.16 -0.46
N PHE A 140 13.19 4.45 -1.61
CA PHE A 140 12.86 3.83 -2.89
C PHE A 140 14.01 2.94 -3.39
N LEU A 141 14.26 1.87 -2.61
CA LEU A 141 15.37 0.91 -2.75
C LEU A 141 15.51 0.22 -4.12
N SER A 142 14.47 0.27 -4.97
CA SER A 142 14.47 -0.37 -6.29
C SER A 142 15.23 0.42 -7.36
N THR A 143 15.91 1.49 -6.99
CA THR A 143 16.63 2.38 -7.91
C THR A 143 18.11 2.41 -7.56
N ASN A 144 18.95 2.71 -8.53
CA ASN A 144 20.36 3.01 -8.28
C ASN A 144 20.44 4.17 -7.26
N ARG A 145 21.35 4.11 -6.27
CA ARG A 145 21.49 5.16 -5.22
C ARG A 145 21.62 6.57 -5.80
N ASN A 146 22.18 6.69 -7.01
CA ASN A 146 22.39 7.96 -7.69
C ASN A 146 21.15 8.43 -8.47
N TYR A 147 20.14 7.58 -8.64
CA TYR A 147 18.93 7.89 -9.41
C TYR A 147 18.25 9.15 -8.92
N ALA A 148 18.00 9.28 -7.62
CA ALA A 148 17.30 10.45 -7.08
C ALA A 148 18.04 11.75 -7.41
N ARG A 149 19.37 11.75 -7.24
CA ARG A 149 20.23 12.89 -7.58
C ARG A 149 20.18 13.23 -9.07
N VAL A 150 20.35 12.24 -9.94
CA VAL A 150 20.31 12.42 -11.40
C VAL A 150 18.93 12.90 -11.87
N ALA A 151 17.85 12.31 -11.34
CA ALA A 151 16.48 12.71 -11.64
C ALA A 151 16.18 14.15 -11.22
N THR A 152 16.66 14.58 -10.04
CA THR A 152 16.59 15.98 -9.61
C THR A 152 17.35 16.89 -10.58
N ARG A 153 18.61 16.58 -10.91
CA ARG A 153 19.40 17.42 -11.83
C ARG A 153 18.77 17.56 -13.22
N LEU A 154 18.14 16.49 -13.71
CA LEU A 154 17.39 16.49 -14.97
C LEU A 154 16.02 17.15 -14.88
N GLY A 155 15.60 17.63 -13.71
CA GLY A 155 14.32 18.31 -13.51
C GLY A 155 13.12 17.36 -13.55
N ARG A 156 13.27 16.10 -13.15
CA ARG A 156 12.19 15.08 -13.14
C ARG A 156 11.36 15.07 -11.86
N ILE A 157 11.73 15.91 -10.91
CA ILE A 157 11.04 16.05 -9.63
C ILE A 157 10.51 17.47 -9.54
N TRP A 158 9.29 17.62 -9.07
CA TRP A 158 8.67 18.89 -8.76
C TRP A 158 8.35 18.94 -7.27
N VAL A 159 8.54 20.09 -6.67
CA VAL A 159 8.13 20.37 -5.29
C VAL A 159 7.24 21.60 -5.31
N ASN A 160 6.01 21.45 -4.81
CA ASN A 160 5.01 22.51 -4.78
C ASN A 160 4.77 23.17 -6.16
N GLY A 161 4.76 22.34 -7.21
CA GLY A 161 4.56 22.76 -8.61
C GLY A 161 5.78 23.41 -9.28
N ARG A 162 6.93 23.48 -8.60
CA ARG A 162 8.18 24.02 -9.16
C ARG A 162 9.12 22.89 -9.54
N GLN A 163 9.65 22.92 -10.77
CA GLN A 163 10.65 21.96 -11.21
C GLN A 163 11.89 22.06 -10.31
N MET A 164 12.27 20.95 -9.70
CA MET A 164 13.34 20.87 -8.73
C MET A 164 14.63 20.43 -9.42
N ARG A 165 15.66 21.27 -9.34
CA ARG A 165 17.04 20.96 -9.80
C ARG A 165 18.09 21.05 -8.68
N ASP A 166 17.70 21.54 -7.52
CA ASP A 166 18.55 21.63 -6.35
C ASP A 166 18.61 20.28 -5.63
N VAL A 167 19.78 19.64 -5.67
CA VAL A 167 20.02 18.35 -5.01
C VAL A 167 20.16 18.48 -3.48
N ASP A 168 20.36 19.70 -2.99
CA ASP A 168 20.48 20.01 -1.57
C ASP A 168 19.15 20.47 -0.95
N TYR A 169 18.06 20.45 -1.72
CA TYR A 169 16.73 20.82 -1.25
C TYR A 169 16.32 20.00 -0.02
N VAL A 170 15.93 20.71 1.05
CA VAL A 170 15.49 20.14 2.32
C VAL A 170 13.96 20.09 2.36
N ILE A 171 13.41 18.90 2.58
CA ILE A 171 11.96 18.68 2.61
C ILE A 171 11.34 19.39 3.82
N SER A 172 10.27 20.14 3.54
CA SER A 172 9.47 20.86 4.51
C SER A 172 8.10 20.20 4.73
N ASN A 173 7.46 20.54 5.85
CA ASN A 173 6.10 20.10 6.11
C ASN A 173 5.13 20.64 5.04
N ASN A 174 4.16 19.82 4.64
CA ASN A 174 3.19 20.07 3.57
C ASN A 174 3.74 20.14 2.14
N ASP A 175 5.03 19.85 1.92
CA ASP A 175 5.52 19.74 0.54
C ASP A 175 4.73 18.68 -0.24
N VAL A 176 4.31 19.06 -1.43
CA VAL A 176 3.77 18.14 -2.43
C VAL A 176 4.89 17.84 -3.42
N ILE A 177 5.29 16.58 -3.47
CA ILE A 177 6.37 16.11 -4.32
C ILE A 177 5.76 15.30 -5.46
N GLU A 178 6.11 15.67 -6.69
CA GLU A 178 5.74 14.96 -7.90
C GLU A 178 7.01 14.46 -8.59
N HIS A 179 7.03 13.21 -9.01
CA HIS A 179 8.18 12.61 -9.70
C HIS A 179 7.71 11.95 -10.98
N TRP A 180 8.28 12.38 -12.10
CA TRP A 180 8.07 11.74 -13.39
C TRP A 180 8.98 10.53 -13.49
N GLY A 181 8.38 9.34 -13.44
CA GLY A 181 9.11 8.10 -13.52
C GLY A 181 8.72 7.31 -14.75
N HIS A 182 9.72 6.68 -15.35
CA HIS A 182 9.53 5.70 -16.40
C HIS A 182 9.29 4.32 -15.78
N ARG A 183 8.12 3.73 -16.02
CA ARG A 183 7.68 2.50 -15.35
C ARG A 183 7.75 1.30 -16.29
N HIS A 184 8.25 0.21 -15.72
CA HIS A 184 8.18 -1.13 -16.29
C HIS A 184 7.49 -2.01 -15.24
N GLU A 185 6.36 -2.61 -15.60
CA GLU A 185 5.69 -3.55 -14.72
C GLU A 185 6.21 -4.96 -14.97
N HIS A 186 6.28 -5.76 -13.91
CA HIS A 186 6.50 -7.19 -14.07
C HIS A 186 5.33 -7.84 -14.81
N PRO A 187 5.59 -8.89 -15.60
CA PRO A 187 4.52 -9.64 -16.25
C PRO A 187 3.58 -10.29 -15.24
N ILE A 188 2.39 -10.65 -15.73
CA ILE A 188 1.37 -11.44 -15.02
C ILE A 188 0.85 -12.52 -15.95
N LEU A 189 0.17 -13.52 -15.40
CA LEU A 189 -0.59 -14.46 -16.21
C LEU A 189 -1.75 -13.73 -16.88
N ASP A 190 -2.01 -14.07 -18.15
CA ASP A 190 -3.12 -13.52 -18.92
C ASP A 190 -4.44 -14.21 -18.61
N GLU A 191 -4.79 -14.25 -17.33
CA GLU A 191 -6.02 -14.88 -16.84
C GLU A 191 -7.17 -13.88 -16.78
N GLU A 192 -8.39 -14.39 -16.92
CA GLU A 192 -9.60 -13.60 -16.70
C GLU A 192 -9.89 -13.45 -15.21
N ILE A 193 -10.43 -12.29 -14.84
CA ILE A 193 -10.94 -12.06 -13.49
C ILE A 193 -12.39 -12.52 -13.47
N ARG A 194 -12.66 -13.66 -12.84
CA ARG A 194 -14.02 -14.18 -12.71
C ARG A 194 -14.76 -13.42 -11.61
N ILE A 195 -15.92 -12.87 -11.96
CA ILE A 195 -16.83 -12.24 -10.99
C ILE A 195 -17.69 -13.34 -10.37
N VAL A 196 -17.66 -13.43 -9.04
CA VAL A 196 -18.46 -14.38 -8.25
C VAL A 196 -19.78 -13.74 -7.83
N ALA A 197 -19.74 -12.47 -7.41
CA ALA A 197 -20.93 -11.69 -7.09
C ALA A 197 -20.70 -10.22 -7.43
N ASP A 198 -21.70 -9.58 -8.01
CA ASP A 198 -21.71 -8.14 -8.28
C ASP A 198 -23.03 -7.54 -7.80
N THR A 199 -22.98 -6.88 -6.65
CA THR A 199 -24.13 -6.22 -6.02
C THR A 199 -23.90 -4.70 -5.96
N PRO A 200 -24.92 -3.89 -5.63
CA PRO A 200 -24.75 -2.44 -5.48
C PRO A 200 -23.70 -2.03 -4.44
N SER A 201 -23.48 -2.85 -3.40
CA SER A 201 -22.56 -2.55 -2.30
C SER A 201 -21.24 -3.33 -2.35
N LEU A 202 -21.21 -4.49 -3.01
CA LEU A 202 -20.12 -5.44 -2.94
C LEU A 202 -19.76 -6.01 -4.32
N LEU A 203 -18.46 -6.11 -4.59
CA LEU A 203 -17.92 -6.91 -5.68
C LEU A 203 -17.08 -8.03 -5.10
N VAL A 204 -17.39 -9.26 -5.51
CA VAL A 204 -16.64 -10.47 -5.13
C VAL A 204 -16.10 -11.12 -6.39
N ILE A 205 -14.82 -11.42 -6.39
CA ILE A 205 -14.13 -12.06 -7.52
C ILE A 205 -13.42 -13.34 -7.07
N ASP A 206 -13.20 -14.24 -8.01
CA ASP A 206 -12.18 -15.27 -7.91
C ASP A 206 -10.89 -14.70 -8.52
N LYS A 207 -9.96 -14.34 -7.64
CA LYS A 207 -8.71 -13.68 -7.99
C LYS A 207 -7.79 -14.71 -8.67
N PRO A 208 -7.36 -14.48 -9.93
CA PRO A 208 -6.31 -15.31 -10.52
C PRO A 208 -4.98 -15.15 -9.77
N ALA A 209 -4.10 -16.13 -9.89
CA ALA A 209 -2.74 -16.00 -9.36
C ALA A 209 -1.97 -14.91 -10.15
N SER A 210 -0.71 -14.67 -9.80
CA SER A 210 0.22 -13.70 -10.42
C SER A 210 -0.04 -12.20 -10.22
N MET A 211 -1.27 -11.77 -9.91
CA MET A 211 -1.64 -10.35 -9.82
C MET A 211 -1.68 -9.88 -8.35
N PRO A 212 -1.00 -8.77 -7.97
CA PRO A 212 -1.24 -8.11 -6.69
C PRO A 212 -2.64 -7.47 -6.67
N VAL A 213 -3.20 -7.25 -5.47
CA VAL A 213 -4.56 -6.67 -5.33
C VAL A 213 -4.62 -5.20 -5.77
N HIS A 214 -3.66 -4.39 -5.32
CA HIS A 214 -3.58 -2.95 -5.57
C HIS A 214 -2.13 -2.58 -5.92
N ALA A 215 -1.93 -1.34 -6.39
CA ALA A 215 -0.61 -0.85 -6.79
C ALA A 215 0.42 -1.04 -5.66
N CYS A 216 1.51 -1.75 -5.97
CA CYS A 216 2.60 -2.01 -5.04
C CYS A 216 3.89 -2.34 -5.81
N GLY A 217 5.02 -1.83 -5.31
CA GLY A 217 6.31 -2.01 -5.99
C GLY A 217 6.24 -1.58 -7.46
N GLN A 218 6.62 -2.49 -8.36
CA GLN A 218 6.58 -2.25 -9.80
C GLN A 218 5.19 -2.40 -10.43
N TYR A 219 4.19 -2.90 -9.70
CA TYR A 219 2.84 -3.13 -10.22
C TYR A 219 1.92 -1.93 -10.00
N ALA A 220 1.18 -1.54 -11.04
CA ALA A 220 0.11 -0.55 -10.98
C ALA A 220 -1.09 -1.00 -11.83
N LEU A 221 -0.91 -1.15 -13.15
CA LEU A 221 -1.89 -1.69 -14.08
C LEU A 221 -2.01 -3.21 -13.98
N HIS A 222 -0.91 -3.93 -13.80
CA HIS A 222 -0.89 -5.38 -13.58
C HIS A 222 -1.27 -5.74 -12.14
N THR A 223 -2.36 -5.16 -11.65
CA THR A 223 -2.98 -5.45 -10.37
C THR A 223 -4.45 -5.75 -10.58
N ILE A 224 -5.12 -6.38 -9.62
CA ILE A 224 -6.57 -6.64 -9.73
C ILE A 224 -7.34 -5.33 -9.94
N LEU A 225 -7.09 -4.31 -9.13
CA LEU A 225 -7.75 -3.00 -9.32
C LEU A 225 -7.39 -2.37 -10.67
N GLY A 226 -6.13 -2.48 -11.10
CA GLY A 226 -5.69 -1.99 -12.40
C GLY A 226 -6.43 -2.67 -13.55
N GLN A 227 -6.51 -4.00 -13.54
CA GLN A 227 -7.20 -4.80 -14.56
C GLN A 227 -8.71 -4.61 -14.53
N LEU A 228 -9.34 -4.55 -13.35
CA LEU A 228 -10.77 -4.22 -13.20
C LEU A 228 -11.07 -2.85 -13.83
N ARG A 229 -10.19 -1.86 -13.64
CA ARG A 229 -10.32 -0.55 -14.28
C ARG A 229 -10.15 -0.61 -15.79
N VAL A 230 -9.03 -1.16 -16.29
CA VAL A 230 -8.70 -1.07 -17.72
C VAL A 230 -9.46 -2.04 -18.62
N ARG A 231 -9.82 -3.23 -18.12
CA ARG A 231 -10.52 -4.26 -18.91
C ARG A 231 -12.04 -4.26 -18.68
N TYR A 232 -12.49 -3.89 -17.49
CA TYR A 232 -13.91 -3.98 -17.11
C TYR A 232 -14.55 -2.61 -16.83
N GLY A 233 -13.78 -1.52 -16.83
CA GLY A 233 -14.30 -0.18 -16.51
C GLY A 233 -14.75 -0.01 -15.05
N ILE A 234 -14.43 -0.97 -14.16
CA ILE A 234 -14.86 -0.95 -12.77
C ILE A 234 -13.86 -0.15 -11.94
N THR A 235 -14.34 0.90 -11.28
CA THR A 235 -13.53 1.82 -10.46
C THR A 235 -14.22 2.10 -9.12
N GLY A 236 -13.57 2.91 -8.25
CA GLY A 236 -14.15 3.33 -6.97
C GLY A 236 -14.25 2.22 -5.91
N LEU A 237 -13.54 1.12 -6.11
CA LEU A 237 -13.55 -0.03 -5.21
C LEU A 237 -12.68 0.18 -3.97
N ARG A 238 -13.17 -0.25 -2.82
CA ARG A 238 -12.47 -0.27 -1.54
C ARG A 238 -12.04 -1.69 -1.22
N VAL A 239 -10.73 -1.90 -1.03
CA VAL A 239 -10.14 -3.21 -0.71
C VAL A 239 -10.51 -3.62 0.71
N LEU A 240 -11.28 -4.70 0.87
CA LEU A 240 -11.68 -5.21 2.19
C LEU A 240 -10.58 -6.06 2.83
N HIS A 241 -9.94 -6.92 2.04
CA HIS A 241 -8.81 -7.73 2.44
C HIS A 241 -7.86 -7.95 1.27
N ARG A 242 -6.72 -8.59 1.51
CA ARG A 242 -5.69 -8.82 0.49
C ARG A 242 -5.30 -10.29 0.44
N LEU A 243 -4.99 -10.76 -0.76
CA LEU A 243 -4.28 -12.01 -1.01
C LEU A 243 -2.89 -11.69 -1.55
N ASP A 244 -1.92 -12.57 -1.31
CA ASP A 244 -0.59 -12.45 -1.88
C ASP A 244 -0.68 -12.51 -3.42
N ARG A 245 0.34 -11.94 -4.09
CA ARG A 245 0.41 -11.90 -5.56
C ARG A 245 0.19 -13.28 -6.19
N THR A 246 0.87 -14.29 -5.67
CA THR A 246 0.89 -15.67 -6.19
C THR A 246 -0.27 -16.54 -5.68
N THR A 247 -1.05 -16.06 -4.72
CA THR A 247 -2.23 -16.75 -4.17
C THR A 247 -3.47 -16.41 -4.99
N SER A 248 -4.26 -17.42 -5.32
CA SER A 248 -5.56 -17.27 -6.00
C SER A 248 -6.74 -17.39 -5.03
N GLY A 249 -7.95 -17.13 -5.50
CA GLY A 249 -9.19 -17.40 -4.77
C GLY A 249 -9.99 -16.15 -4.39
N ILE A 250 -10.95 -16.31 -3.48
CA ILE A 250 -11.97 -15.30 -3.22
C ILE A 250 -11.37 -13.97 -2.74
N LEU A 251 -11.79 -12.87 -3.36
CA LEU A 251 -11.39 -11.51 -3.01
C LEU A 251 -12.58 -10.56 -3.08
N MET A 252 -12.76 -9.76 -2.04
CA MET A 252 -13.94 -8.90 -1.87
C MET A 252 -13.57 -7.42 -1.86
N PHE A 253 -14.42 -6.60 -2.47
CA PHE A 253 -14.32 -5.16 -2.53
C PHE A 253 -15.66 -4.51 -2.17
N ALA A 254 -15.63 -3.48 -1.32
CA ALA A 254 -16.80 -2.63 -1.11
C ALA A 254 -16.87 -1.55 -2.20
N ARG A 255 -18.09 -1.23 -2.63
CA ARG A 255 -18.38 -0.15 -3.59
C ARG A 255 -18.61 1.19 -2.89
N ASP A 256 -18.95 1.16 -1.61
CA ASP A 256 -19.24 2.33 -0.80
C ASP A 256 -18.52 2.29 0.57
N TYR A 257 -18.52 3.43 1.26
CA TYR A 257 -17.82 3.58 2.53
C TYR A 257 -18.50 2.86 3.70
N ASP A 258 -19.83 2.77 3.71
CA ASP A 258 -20.56 2.15 4.81
C ASP A 258 -20.33 0.64 4.83
N THR A 259 -20.35 0.01 3.64
CA THR A 259 -19.98 -1.40 3.45
C THR A 259 -18.52 -1.65 3.84
N ASP A 260 -17.59 -0.79 3.43
CA ASP A 260 -16.17 -0.90 3.83
C ASP A 260 -15.99 -0.85 5.35
N ARG A 261 -16.72 0.05 6.02
CA ARG A 261 -16.68 0.18 7.48
C ARG A 261 -17.27 -1.05 8.17
N GLU A 262 -18.41 -1.55 7.70
CA GLU A 262 -19.06 -2.76 8.25
C GLU A 262 -18.13 -3.98 8.14
N PHE A 263 -17.64 -4.28 6.93
CA PHE A 263 -16.80 -5.45 6.68
C PHE A 263 -15.46 -5.39 7.44
N LYS A 264 -14.88 -4.20 7.60
CA LYS A 264 -13.68 -4.02 8.45
C LYS A 264 -13.95 -4.18 9.94
N GLY A 265 -15.18 -3.91 10.39
CA GLY A 265 -15.61 -4.20 11.76
C GLY A 265 -15.65 -5.69 12.01
N THR A 266 -16.42 -6.42 11.21
CA THR A 266 -16.62 -7.88 11.36
C THR A 266 -15.31 -8.67 11.18
N LEU A 267 -14.41 -8.22 10.29
CA LEU A 267 -13.09 -8.82 10.14
C LEU A 267 -12.20 -8.63 11.38
N LYS A 268 -12.31 -7.51 12.09
CA LYS A 268 -11.56 -7.25 13.34
C LYS A 268 -12.14 -8.03 14.51
N GLU A 269 -13.44 -8.23 14.53
CA GLU A 269 -14.17 -8.99 15.55
C GLU A 269 -13.98 -10.50 15.39
N GLY A 270 -13.40 -10.95 14.26
CA GLY A 270 -13.09 -12.35 14.01
C GLY A 270 -14.31 -13.17 13.57
N GLU A 271 -15.38 -12.51 13.12
CA GLU A 271 -16.63 -13.18 12.72
C GLU A 271 -16.47 -14.01 11.42
N TRP A 272 -15.38 -13.81 10.70
CA TRP A 272 -15.14 -14.44 9.41
C TRP A 272 -14.48 -15.79 9.59
N LYS A 273 -15.16 -16.83 9.14
CA LYS A 273 -14.52 -18.11 8.85
C LYS A 273 -13.82 -18.00 7.51
N LYS A 274 -12.52 -18.32 7.51
CA LYS A 274 -11.64 -18.15 6.35
C LYS A 274 -10.98 -19.47 6.03
N GLU A 275 -11.34 -20.04 4.88
CA GLU A 275 -10.90 -21.34 4.44
C GLU A 275 -10.02 -21.24 3.19
N TYR A 276 -8.94 -22.03 3.21
CA TYR A 276 -7.98 -22.15 2.14
C TYR A 276 -7.72 -23.62 1.84
N VAL A 277 -7.21 -23.87 0.64
CA VAL A 277 -6.63 -25.15 0.26
C VAL A 277 -5.21 -24.94 -0.22
N CYS A 278 -4.33 -25.89 0.08
CA CYS A 278 -2.93 -25.84 -0.30
C CYS A 278 -2.37 -27.23 -0.62
N ARG A 279 -1.36 -27.28 -1.48
CA ARG A 279 -0.61 -28.52 -1.80
C ARG A 279 0.78 -28.42 -1.19
N VAL A 280 1.09 -29.38 -0.32
CA VAL A 280 2.29 -29.35 0.52
C VAL A 280 3.17 -30.56 0.25
N GLN A 281 4.47 -30.35 0.44
CA GLN A 281 5.45 -31.43 0.35
C GLN A 281 5.30 -32.39 1.52
N GLY A 282 5.38 -33.70 1.25
CA GLY A 282 5.30 -34.75 2.26
C GLY A 282 3.89 -35.27 2.52
N VAL A 283 3.81 -36.30 3.37
CA VAL A 283 2.56 -36.86 3.86
C VAL A 283 2.15 -36.12 5.13
N PHE A 284 1.18 -35.20 5.01
CA PHE A 284 0.65 -34.43 6.12
C PHE A 284 -0.06 -35.37 7.12
N PRO A 285 -0.06 -35.07 8.43
CA PRO A 285 -0.78 -35.86 9.42
C PRO A 285 -2.27 -36.05 9.07
N GLU A 286 -2.82 -37.20 9.46
CA GLU A 286 -4.25 -37.50 9.25
C GLU A 286 -5.15 -36.72 10.19
N GLU A 287 -4.71 -36.58 11.44
CA GLU A 287 -5.38 -35.80 12.46
C GLU A 287 -5.28 -34.29 12.18
N GLU A 288 -6.23 -33.54 12.71
CA GLU A 288 -6.18 -32.08 12.66
C GLU A 288 -4.96 -31.55 13.43
N VAL A 289 -4.23 -30.62 12.82
CA VAL A 289 -3.06 -29.98 13.41
C VAL A 289 -3.36 -28.50 13.59
N GLU A 290 -3.27 -28.03 14.84
CA GLU A 290 -3.40 -26.61 15.18
C GLU A 290 -2.02 -25.98 15.43
N VAL A 291 -1.77 -24.82 14.81
CA VAL A 291 -0.52 -24.05 14.98
C VAL A 291 -0.86 -22.67 15.51
N LYS A 292 -0.25 -22.32 16.66
CA LYS A 292 -0.44 -21.03 17.35
C LYS A 292 0.81 -20.15 17.37
N GLU A 293 1.82 -20.51 16.58
CA GLU A 293 3.11 -19.85 16.63
C GLU A 293 3.02 -18.39 16.14
N PRO A 294 3.55 -17.43 16.91
CA PRO A 294 3.53 -16.03 16.57
C PRO A 294 4.37 -15.72 15.32
N ILE A 295 3.86 -14.80 14.49
CA ILE A 295 4.48 -14.42 13.23
C ILE A 295 4.96 -12.98 13.31
N GLY A 296 6.22 -12.77 12.97
CA GLY A 296 6.83 -11.45 12.89
C GLY A 296 7.58 -11.23 11.58
N THR A 297 7.89 -9.97 11.30
CA THR A 297 8.56 -9.57 10.06
C THR A 297 10.05 -9.88 10.15
N LEU A 298 10.55 -10.61 9.15
CA LEU A 298 11.98 -10.90 8.96
C LEU A 298 12.64 -9.79 8.14
N ILE A 299 12.05 -9.44 6.98
CA ILE A 299 12.56 -8.41 6.09
C ILE A 299 11.45 -7.42 5.78
N VAL A 300 11.56 -6.22 6.34
CA VAL A 300 10.54 -5.16 6.21
C VAL A 300 10.36 -4.74 4.76
N SER A 301 11.45 -4.52 4.02
CA SER A 301 11.43 -4.04 2.63
C SER A 301 10.76 -5.02 1.66
N MET A 302 10.77 -6.31 1.96
CA MET A 302 10.20 -7.37 1.13
C MET A 302 8.89 -7.94 1.71
N GLY A 303 8.48 -7.50 2.91
CA GLY A 303 7.31 -8.02 3.60
C GLY A 303 7.42 -9.49 4.02
N ILE A 304 8.63 -10.04 4.10
CA ILE A 304 8.86 -11.46 4.41
C ILE A 304 8.67 -11.68 5.91
N GLN A 305 7.90 -12.71 6.25
CA GLN A 305 7.58 -13.08 7.62
C GLN A 305 8.24 -14.41 8.01
N CYS A 306 8.43 -14.63 9.31
CA CYS A 306 8.88 -15.90 9.87
C CYS A 306 8.25 -16.11 11.28
N ILE A 307 8.42 -17.30 11.85
CA ILE A 307 8.07 -17.55 13.25
C ILE A 307 9.01 -16.76 14.16
N ARG A 308 8.43 -15.97 15.06
CA ARG A 308 9.20 -15.15 16.01
C ARG A 308 8.46 -15.02 17.34
N PRO A 309 9.13 -15.20 18.48
CA PRO A 309 8.52 -15.01 19.80
C PRO A 309 7.96 -13.60 20.04
N ASP A 310 8.59 -12.58 19.46
CA ASP A 310 8.13 -11.17 19.49
C ASP A 310 7.10 -10.85 18.40
N GLY A 311 6.65 -11.87 17.68
CA GLY A 311 5.67 -11.76 16.62
C GLY A 311 4.25 -11.54 17.14
N LYS A 312 3.33 -11.30 16.19
CA LYS A 312 1.91 -11.19 16.48
C LYS A 312 1.28 -12.57 16.54
N HIS A 313 0.33 -12.75 17.45
CA HIS A 313 -0.47 -13.96 17.54
C HIS A 313 -1.06 -14.33 16.17
N ALA A 314 -0.91 -15.61 15.82
CA ALA A 314 -1.46 -16.23 14.63
C ALA A 314 -1.98 -17.62 14.96
N LEU A 315 -3.15 -17.99 14.44
CA LEU A 315 -3.73 -19.32 14.62
C LEU A 315 -4.22 -19.88 13.29
N THR A 316 -3.80 -21.10 12.98
CA THR A 316 -4.25 -21.87 11.82
C THR A 316 -4.53 -23.33 12.20
N ARG A 317 -5.65 -23.86 11.72
CA ARG A 317 -6.00 -25.29 11.80
C ARG A 317 -5.85 -25.92 10.44
N PHE A 318 -5.13 -27.04 10.38
CA PHE A 318 -4.86 -27.78 9.16
C PHE A 318 -5.49 -29.16 9.22
N ARG A 319 -6.13 -29.56 8.13
CA ARG A 319 -6.66 -30.91 7.95
C ARG A 319 -6.27 -31.46 6.60
N ARG A 320 -5.65 -32.64 6.56
CA ARG A 320 -5.36 -33.33 5.30
C ARG A 320 -6.67 -33.72 4.61
N MET A 321 -6.78 -33.37 3.33
CA MET A 321 -7.87 -33.81 2.47
C MET A 321 -7.54 -35.15 1.83
N TRP A 322 -6.37 -35.25 1.20
CA TRP A 322 -5.85 -36.48 0.62
C TRP A 322 -4.33 -36.38 0.41
N THR A 323 -3.69 -37.50 0.10
CA THR A 323 -2.26 -37.59 -0.23
C THR A 323 -2.04 -38.65 -1.31
N ASP A 324 -1.02 -38.47 -2.13
CA ASP A 324 -0.53 -39.49 -3.06
C ASP A 324 0.68 -40.27 -2.51
N GLY A 325 1.01 -40.09 -1.23
CA GLY A 325 2.18 -40.69 -0.57
C GLY A 325 3.48 -39.89 -0.69
N LYS A 326 3.53 -38.85 -1.53
CA LYS A 326 4.68 -37.92 -1.65
C LYS A 326 4.32 -36.50 -1.23
N GLU A 327 3.13 -36.07 -1.57
CA GLU A 327 2.58 -34.74 -1.32
C GLU A 327 1.16 -34.87 -0.76
N SER A 328 0.67 -33.81 -0.14
CA SER A 328 -0.67 -33.77 0.44
C SER A 328 -1.42 -32.53 0.02
N VAL A 329 -2.73 -32.66 -0.14
CA VAL A 329 -3.64 -31.51 -0.20
C VAL A 329 -4.22 -31.30 1.18
N VAL A 330 -4.13 -30.06 1.66
CA VAL A 330 -4.46 -29.69 3.03
C VAL A 330 -5.41 -28.51 2.99
N ARG A 331 -6.51 -28.63 3.74
CA ARG A 331 -7.41 -27.53 4.06
C ARG A 331 -6.83 -26.76 5.24
N ALA A 332 -6.81 -25.44 5.13
CA ALA A 332 -6.35 -24.54 6.19
C ALA A 332 -7.46 -23.57 6.57
N GLU A 333 -7.82 -23.54 7.85
CA GLU A 333 -8.73 -22.56 8.42
C GLU A 333 -7.93 -21.58 9.29
N ILE A 334 -8.07 -20.28 9.04
CA ILE A 334 -7.34 -19.25 9.79
C ILE A 334 -8.27 -18.40 10.63
N GLU A 335 -7.91 -18.21 11.90
CA GLU A 335 -8.63 -17.29 12.79
C GLU A 335 -8.10 -15.87 12.61
N THR A 336 -6.77 -15.74 12.50
CA THR A 336 -6.08 -14.47 12.22
C THR A 336 -5.81 -14.30 10.71
N GLY A 337 -5.24 -13.16 10.31
CA GLY A 337 -4.90 -12.87 8.91
C GLY A 337 -3.53 -12.20 8.77
N ARG A 338 -2.48 -12.83 9.29
CA ARG A 338 -1.11 -12.28 9.17
C ARG A 338 -0.56 -12.50 7.76
N THR A 339 0.32 -11.61 7.31
CA THR A 339 1.01 -11.75 6.02
C THR A 339 1.72 -13.11 5.97
N HIS A 340 1.56 -13.84 4.86
CA HIS A 340 2.14 -15.18 4.65
C HIS A 340 1.81 -16.24 5.72
N GLN A 341 0.75 -16.06 6.53
CA GLN A 341 0.49 -16.90 7.71
C GLN A 341 0.50 -18.41 7.41
N ILE A 342 -0.32 -18.85 6.45
CA ILE A 342 -0.43 -20.26 6.07
C ILE A 342 0.92 -20.81 5.60
N ARG A 343 1.65 -20.03 4.80
CA ARG A 343 2.94 -20.41 4.22
C ARG A 343 3.99 -20.64 5.30
N VAL A 344 4.08 -19.71 6.26
CA VAL A 344 5.02 -19.79 7.40
C VAL A 344 4.63 -20.90 8.37
N HIS A 345 3.35 -21.09 8.69
CA HIS A 345 2.90 -22.16 9.59
C HIS A 345 3.13 -23.55 8.99
N LEU A 346 2.87 -23.73 7.70
CA LEU A 346 3.17 -24.98 6.99
C LEU A 346 4.67 -25.28 6.93
N GLN A 347 5.49 -24.25 6.69
CA GLN A 347 6.95 -24.34 6.78
C GLN A 347 7.39 -24.76 8.20
N TYR A 348 6.85 -24.12 9.24
CA TYR A 348 7.12 -24.45 10.64
C TYR A 348 6.78 -25.91 10.97
N LEU A 349 5.70 -26.47 10.41
CA LEU A 349 5.36 -27.88 10.58
C LEU A 349 6.30 -28.83 9.81
N GLY A 350 7.09 -28.31 8.87
CA GLY A 350 7.96 -29.08 7.97
C GLY A 350 7.26 -29.58 6.70
N TYR A 351 6.11 -28.98 6.35
CA TYR A 351 5.32 -29.31 5.15
C TYR A 351 5.13 -28.05 4.29
N PRO A 352 6.21 -27.43 3.78
CA PRO A 352 6.08 -26.22 2.97
C PRO A 352 5.27 -26.48 1.69
N ILE A 353 4.68 -25.41 1.15
CA ILE A 353 3.93 -25.48 -0.11
C ILE A 353 4.88 -25.81 -1.26
N VAL A 354 4.52 -26.80 -2.08
CA VAL A 354 5.44 -27.48 -3.03
C VAL A 354 6.23 -26.49 -3.92
N ASN A 355 5.57 -25.51 -4.52
CA ASN A 355 6.18 -24.54 -5.43
C ASN A 355 6.41 -23.15 -4.81
N ASP A 356 6.38 -23.02 -3.49
CA ASP A 356 6.67 -21.75 -2.82
C ASP A 356 8.17 -21.45 -2.84
N LYS A 357 8.62 -20.68 -3.84
CA LYS A 357 10.04 -20.33 -4.01
C LYS A 357 10.65 -19.57 -2.83
N LEU A 358 9.83 -18.96 -1.98
CA LEU A 358 10.31 -18.21 -0.81
C LEU A 358 10.48 -19.11 0.40
N TYR A 359 9.48 -19.93 0.73
CA TYR A 359 9.46 -20.73 1.96
C TYR A 359 9.86 -22.19 1.76
N ASN A 360 9.77 -22.71 0.53
CA ASN A 360 10.28 -24.02 0.15
C ASN A 360 11.64 -23.91 -0.57
N CYS A 361 12.63 -23.33 0.13
CA CYS A 361 13.98 -23.14 -0.39
C CYS A 361 15.01 -23.72 0.58
N PRO A 362 15.51 -24.96 0.36
CA PRO A 362 16.46 -25.60 1.26
C PRO A 362 17.77 -24.82 1.43
N ASP A 363 18.16 -24.05 0.41
CA ASP A 363 19.35 -23.18 0.45
C ASP A 363 19.20 -21.98 1.39
N ILE A 364 17.98 -21.65 1.80
CA ILE A 364 17.69 -20.56 2.73
C ILE A 364 17.28 -21.12 4.10
N TRP A 365 16.46 -22.17 4.09
CA TRP A 365 15.79 -22.72 5.26
C TRP A 365 16.32 -24.13 5.57
N PRO A 366 17.27 -24.27 6.51
CA PRO A 366 17.69 -25.57 7.02
C PRO A 366 16.50 -26.38 7.50
N ASN A 367 16.47 -27.68 7.21
CA ASN A 367 15.35 -28.57 7.59
C ASN A 367 13.96 -28.04 7.17
N ALA A 368 13.90 -27.29 6.05
CA ALA A 368 12.71 -26.61 5.57
C ALA A 368 12.08 -25.65 6.60
N GLY A 369 12.85 -25.11 7.55
CA GLY A 369 12.37 -24.20 8.59
C GLY A 369 11.49 -24.85 9.65
N LYS A 370 11.46 -26.18 9.70
CA LYS A 370 10.66 -26.95 10.65
C LYS A 370 11.01 -26.58 12.09
N GLY A 371 10.01 -26.34 12.93
CA GLY A 371 10.20 -25.96 14.32
C GLY A 371 10.84 -24.58 14.51
N ALA A 372 10.84 -23.73 13.48
CA ALA A 372 11.62 -22.50 13.42
C ALA A 372 13.13 -22.74 13.58
N ASP A 373 13.59 -23.92 13.14
CA ASP A 373 15.01 -24.24 13.05
C ASP A 373 15.64 -23.47 11.89
N PHE A 374 16.34 -22.39 12.24
CA PHE A 374 17.11 -21.58 11.30
C PHE A 374 18.59 -21.97 11.26
N GLY A 375 18.95 -23.18 11.72
CA GLY A 375 20.33 -23.68 11.69
C GLY A 375 21.30 -22.86 12.55
N GLY A 376 20.81 -22.27 13.64
CA GLY A 376 21.58 -21.40 14.53
C GLY A 376 21.75 -19.95 14.06
N MET A 377 21.23 -19.58 12.89
CA MET A 377 21.30 -18.20 12.37
C MET A 377 20.40 -17.25 13.18
N GLY A 378 20.91 -16.05 13.45
CA GLY A 378 20.09 -14.94 13.94
C GLY A 378 19.17 -14.38 12.86
N TYR A 379 18.16 -13.60 13.25
CA TYR A 379 17.19 -13.04 12.29
C TYR A 379 17.81 -12.09 11.25
N GLU A 380 18.85 -11.34 11.62
CA GLU A 380 19.54 -10.45 10.70
C GLU A 380 20.30 -11.23 9.62
N GLU A 381 21.05 -12.25 10.02
CA GLU A 381 21.78 -13.15 9.12
C GLU A 381 20.82 -13.91 8.20
N LEU A 382 19.74 -14.48 8.76
CA LEU A 382 18.69 -15.14 7.99
C LEU A 382 18.04 -14.17 6.98
N GLY A 383 17.76 -12.94 7.41
CA GLY A 383 17.25 -11.88 6.56
C GLY A 383 18.20 -11.54 5.41
N ALA A 384 19.49 -11.41 5.68
CA ALA A 384 20.51 -11.16 4.65
C ALA A 384 20.58 -12.31 3.64
N ARG A 385 20.54 -13.57 4.10
CA ARG A 385 20.55 -14.76 3.26
C ARG A 385 19.34 -14.81 2.32
N VAL A 386 18.14 -14.56 2.86
CA VAL A 386 16.91 -14.48 2.07
C VAL A 386 16.99 -13.35 1.04
N GLN A 387 17.48 -12.16 1.41
CA GLN A 387 17.64 -11.04 0.47
C GLN A 387 18.61 -11.38 -0.66
N GLN A 388 19.72 -12.03 -0.33
CA GLN A 388 20.72 -12.46 -1.33
C GLN A 388 20.12 -13.49 -2.30
N ALA A 389 19.39 -14.47 -1.77
CA ALA A 389 18.75 -15.51 -2.58
C ALA A 389 17.62 -14.96 -3.47
N HIS A 390 16.95 -13.88 -3.09
CA HIS A 390 15.84 -13.27 -3.84
C HIS A 390 16.19 -11.97 -4.57
N LYS A 391 17.48 -11.73 -4.84
CA LYS A 391 17.91 -10.56 -5.62
C LYS A 391 17.39 -10.64 -7.06
N SER A 392 16.86 -9.53 -7.60
CA SER A 392 16.25 -9.51 -8.95
C SER A 392 17.19 -10.02 -10.05
N SER A 393 18.50 -9.80 -9.90
CA SER A 393 19.51 -10.27 -10.86
C SER A 393 19.60 -11.80 -10.97
N LEU A 394 19.19 -12.53 -9.94
CA LEU A 394 19.13 -14.00 -9.99
C LEU A 394 17.92 -14.46 -10.81
N TRP A 395 16.78 -13.81 -10.65
CA TRP A 395 15.48 -14.34 -11.09
C TRP A 395 14.89 -13.67 -12.34
N HIS A 396 15.16 -12.38 -12.54
CA HIS A 396 14.35 -11.56 -13.45
C HIS A 396 15.17 -10.71 -14.42
N GLU A 397 16.43 -10.38 -14.08
CA GLU A 397 17.17 -9.34 -14.79
C GLU A 397 18.64 -9.71 -14.97
N THR A 398 19.23 -9.29 -16.09
CA THR A 398 20.68 -9.15 -16.24
C THR A 398 20.98 -7.66 -16.26
N VAL A 399 21.80 -7.20 -15.30
CA VAL A 399 22.14 -5.78 -15.15
C VAL A 399 23.15 -5.40 -16.22
N ASN A 400 22.92 -4.29 -16.94
CA ASN A 400 23.94 -3.70 -17.80
C ASN A 400 25.03 -3.07 -16.93
N GLU A 401 26.27 -3.54 -17.08
CA GLU A 401 27.42 -3.08 -16.30
C GLU A 401 27.67 -1.58 -16.48
N ASP A 402 27.46 -1.05 -17.70
CA ASP A 402 27.65 0.36 -18.04
C ASP A 402 26.64 1.29 -17.34
N TYR A 403 25.48 0.77 -16.92
CA TYR A 403 24.43 1.59 -16.31
C TYR A 403 24.90 2.21 -15.00
N ALA A 404 25.61 1.44 -14.16
CA ALA A 404 26.09 1.94 -12.87
C ALA A 404 27.10 3.07 -13.05
N GLU A 405 28.06 2.89 -13.96
CA GLU A 405 29.08 3.90 -14.29
C GLU A 405 28.45 5.16 -14.89
N LYS A 406 27.48 5.00 -15.80
CA LYS A 406 26.70 6.11 -16.36
C LYS A 406 25.98 6.90 -15.28
N MET A 407 25.31 6.23 -14.34
CA MET A 407 24.59 6.90 -13.25
C MET A 407 25.52 7.61 -12.28
N GLU A 408 26.71 7.06 -12.00
CA GLU A 408 27.75 7.74 -11.21
C GLU A 408 28.26 8.99 -11.95
N ARG A 409 28.58 8.87 -13.25
CA ARG A 409 29.03 10.00 -14.08
C ARG A 409 28.01 11.15 -14.09
N LEU A 410 26.73 10.83 -14.34
CA LEU A 410 25.64 11.83 -14.33
C LEU A 410 25.38 12.43 -12.94
N ALA A 411 25.73 11.72 -11.87
CA ALA A 411 25.59 12.23 -10.51
C ALA A 411 26.70 13.23 -10.13
N THR A 412 27.92 13.04 -10.66
CA THR A 412 29.11 13.79 -10.23
C THR A 412 29.57 14.89 -11.19
N GLN A 413 29.35 14.76 -12.50
CA GLN A 413 29.82 15.75 -13.49
C GLN A 413 28.85 16.92 -13.62
N ASP A 414 29.32 18.17 -13.53
CA ASP A 414 28.48 19.37 -13.51
C ASP A 414 27.75 19.65 -14.84
N GLU A 415 28.36 19.29 -15.98
CA GLU A 415 27.68 19.27 -17.28
C GLU A 415 26.91 17.96 -17.43
N LEU A 416 25.58 18.04 -17.40
CA LEU A 416 24.73 16.90 -17.70
C LEU A 416 24.87 16.58 -19.19
N GLU A 417 25.45 15.42 -19.53
CA GLU A 417 25.48 14.91 -20.91
C GLU A 417 24.07 14.76 -21.51
N LEU A 418 23.07 14.60 -20.65
CA LEU A 418 21.65 14.63 -21.02
C LEU A 418 21.08 16.02 -20.71
N ALA A 419 20.51 16.67 -21.71
CA ALA A 419 19.76 17.91 -21.50
C ALA A 419 18.66 17.70 -20.43
N ALA A 420 18.50 18.66 -19.54
CA ALA A 420 17.43 18.62 -18.56
C ALA A 420 16.06 18.64 -19.26
N ASP A 421 15.10 17.92 -18.71
CA ASP A 421 13.76 17.87 -19.28
C ASP A 421 13.13 19.27 -19.26
N GLU A 422 12.53 19.67 -20.37
CA GLU A 422 11.74 20.90 -20.42
C GLU A 422 10.51 20.78 -19.50
N PRO A 423 10.17 21.83 -18.74
CA PRO A 423 9.05 21.77 -17.78
C PRO A 423 7.68 21.42 -18.41
N GLU A 424 7.53 21.66 -19.72
CA GLU A 424 6.25 21.55 -20.44
C GLU A 424 6.11 20.25 -21.26
N ILE A 425 7.08 19.32 -21.17
CA ILE A 425 7.00 18.05 -21.90
C ILE A 425 5.83 17.18 -21.39
N THR A 426 4.91 16.84 -22.28
CA THR A 426 3.77 15.97 -21.99
C THR A 426 4.20 14.49 -21.93
N ARG A 427 3.38 13.63 -21.31
CA ARG A 427 3.62 12.17 -21.30
C ARG A 427 3.78 11.58 -22.69
N ALA A 428 2.95 12.02 -23.65
CA ALA A 428 2.95 11.50 -25.02
C ALA A 428 4.18 11.90 -25.84
N GLN A 429 4.88 12.98 -25.44
CA GLN A 429 6.11 13.44 -26.09
C GLN A 429 7.37 12.72 -25.58
N ARG A 430 7.26 11.96 -24.49
CA ARG A 430 8.40 11.24 -23.92
C ARG A 430 8.63 9.91 -24.64
N PRO A 431 9.89 9.52 -24.89
CA PRO A 431 10.21 8.26 -25.55
C PRO A 431 9.94 7.04 -24.65
N ASP A 432 9.67 5.89 -25.25
CA ASP A 432 9.47 4.60 -24.55
C ASP A 432 10.75 4.06 -23.87
N TYR A 433 11.92 4.59 -24.24
CA TYR A 433 13.19 4.25 -23.61
C TYR A 433 13.69 5.44 -22.80
N ASP A 434 14.11 5.18 -21.56
CA ASP A 434 14.68 6.18 -20.67
C ASP A 434 16.13 5.84 -20.31
N PRO A 435 17.11 6.70 -20.66
CA PRO A 435 18.52 6.46 -20.43
C PRO A 435 18.94 6.33 -18.96
N ILE A 436 18.13 6.82 -18.01
CA ILE A 436 18.42 6.72 -16.57
C ILE A 436 17.52 5.71 -15.85
N CYS A 437 16.53 5.13 -16.53
CA CYS A 437 15.66 4.10 -15.96
C CYS A 437 16.44 2.78 -15.85
N LEU A 438 16.56 2.25 -14.63
CA LEU A 438 17.21 0.95 -14.42
C LEU A 438 16.55 -0.13 -15.28
N SER A 439 15.21 -0.21 -15.30
CA SER A 439 14.49 -1.23 -16.06
C SER A 439 14.66 -1.14 -17.58
N CYS A 440 14.97 0.03 -18.14
CA CYS A 440 15.36 0.17 -19.55
C CYS A 440 16.78 -0.33 -19.84
N ASN A 441 17.63 -0.36 -18.81
CA ASN A 441 19.03 -0.71 -18.89
C ASN A 441 19.32 -2.07 -18.23
N VAL A 442 18.33 -2.95 -18.21
CA VAL A 442 18.48 -4.36 -17.85
C VAL A 442 17.85 -5.23 -18.93
N THR A 443 18.42 -6.39 -19.16
CA THR A 443 17.79 -7.42 -19.99
C THR A 443 16.86 -8.25 -19.10
N LYS A 444 15.55 -8.25 -19.40
CA LYS A 444 14.59 -9.08 -18.67
C LYS A 444 14.78 -10.55 -19.04
N LYS A 445 14.88 -11.42 -18.03
CA LYS A 445 14.86 -12.88 -18.20
C LYS A 445 13.43 -13.35 -18.41
N GLU A 446 13.28 -14.44 -19.15
CA GLU A 446 12.00 -15.15 -19.19
C GLU A 446 11.70 -15.72 -17.79
N VAL A 447 10.49 -15.48 -17.30
CA VAL A 447 10.08 -15.90 -15.96
C VAL A 447 9.41 -17.26 -16.09
N PRO A 448 9.93 -18.32 -15.43
CA PRO A 448 9.28 -19.63 -15.39
C PRO A 448 7.83 -19.56 -14.92
N MET A 449 6.96 -20.41 -15.48
CA MET A 449 5.52 -20.40 -15.19
C MET A 449 5.21 -20.64 -13.70
N ASP A 450 6.00 -21.48 -13.04
CA ASP A 450 5.88 -21.80 -11.63
C ASP A 450 6.23 -20.64 -10.68
N HIS A 451 6.72 -19.49 -11.19
CA HIS A 451 6.95 -18.27 -10.39
C HIS A 451 5.71 -17.36 -10.30
N PHE A 452 4.71 -17.60 -11.13
CA PHE A 452 3.50 -16.78 -11.15
C PHE A 452 2.46 -17.22 -10.13
N ARG A 453 2.52 -18.47 -9.67
CA ARG A 453 1.51 -19.06 -8.78
C ARG A 453 2.16 -19.95 -7.73
N ILE A 454 1.47 -20.08 -6.60
CA ILE A 454 1.75 -21.11 -5.61
C ILE A 454 0.50 -21.97 -5.43
N TYR A 455 0.65 -23.20 -4.95
CA TYR A 455 -0.48 -24.05 -4.57
C TYR A 455 -1.08 -23.61 -3.23
N LEU A 456 -1.65 -22.41 -3.23
CA LEU A 456 -2.42 -21.82 -2.15
C LEU A 456 -3.60 -21.07 -2.77
N HIS A 457 -4.80 -21.46 -2.37
CA HIS A 457 -6.04 -20.89 -2.88
C HIS A 457 -6.99 -20.56 -1.74
N CYS A 458 -7.55 -19.35 -1.76
CA CYS A 458 -8.56 -18.89 -0.83
C CYS A 458 -9.93 -19.41 -1.27
N LEU A 459 -10.41 -20.47 -0.63
CA LEU A 459 -11.56 -21.24 -1.11
C LEU A 459 -12.88 -20.58 -0.74
N ASN A 460 -13.03 -20.17 0.52
CA ASN A 460 -14.31 -19.68 1.02
C ASN A 460 -14.12 -18.73 2.20
N TYR A 461 -14.83 -17.60 2.16
CA TYR A 461 -15.05 -16.73 3.31
C TYR A 461 -16.53 -16.71 3.64
N GLU A 462 -16.85 -16.81 4.93
CA GLU A 462 -18.23 -16.79 5.38
C GLU A 462 -18.40 -16.16 6.76
N THR A 463 -19.60 -15.64 6.98
CA THR A 463 -20.16 -15.20 8.26
C THR A 463 -21.55 -15.82 8.41
N GLU A 464 -22.27 -15.50 9.48
CA GLU A 464 -23.68 -15.90 9.62
C GLU A 464 -24.60 -15.26 8.56
N LYS A 465 -24.19 -14.13 7.97
CA LYS A 465 -25.02 -13.34 7.03
C LYS A 465 -24.77 -13.64 5.56
N TRP A 466 -23.57 -14.09 5.22
CA TRP A 466 -23.14 -14.29 3.84
C TRP A 466 -22.04 -15.34 3.75
N SER A 467 -21.94 -15.99 2.59
CA SER A 467 -20.91 -16.97 2.28
C SER A 467 -20.54 -16.82 0.81
N TYR A 468 -19.24 -16.67 0.54
CA TYR A 468 -18.70 -16.55 -0.81
C TYR A 468 -17.48 -17.45 -0.96
N GLY A 469 -17.52 -18.31 -1.97
CA GLY A 469 -16.42 -19.21 -2.27
C GLY A 469 -16.24 -19.44 -3.77
N THR A 470 -15.19 -20.18 -4.06
CA THR A 470 -14.78 -20.59 -5.39
C THR A 470 -14.96 -22.11 -5.55
N PRO A 471 -15.00 -22.63 -6.78
CA PRO A 471 -14.83 -24.07 -7.00
C PRO A 471 -13.47 -24.54 -6.48
N MET A 472 -13.36 -25.83 -6.17
CA MET A 472 -12.08 -26.44 -5.84
C MET A 472 -11.11 -26.29 -7.04
N PRO A 473 -9.86 -25.84 -6.84
CA PRO A 473 -8.88 -25.82 -7.91
C PRO A 473 -8.58 -27.24 -8.40
N ASN A 474 -8.41 -27.43 -9.71
CA ASN A 474 -8.14 -28.75 -10.30
C ASN A 474 -6.95 -29.48 -9.65
N TRP A 475 -5.90 -28.75 -9.25
CA TRP A 475 -4.72 -29.33 -8.60
C TRP A 475 -4.99 -29.85 -7.17
N ALA A 476 -6.09 -29.44 -6.55
CA ALA A 476 -6.51 -29.83 -5.21
C ALA A 476 -7.50 -31.01 -5.23
N GLU A 477 -8.02 -31.39 -6.39
CA GLU A 477 -8.94 -32.51 -6.52
C GLU A 477 -8.20 -33.86 -6.38
N PRO A 478 -8.79 -34.84 -5.69
CA PRO A 478 -8.22 -36.17 -5.61
C PRO A 478 -8.22 -36.83 -7.01
N PRO A 479 -7.27 -37.73 -7.29
CA PRO A 479 -7.30 -38.52 -8.52
C PRO A 479 -8.60 -39.32 -8.59
N THR A 480 -9.23 -39.35 -9.77
CA THR A 480 -10.44 -40.15 -10.01
C THR A 480 -10.09 -41.64 -10.00
N GLU A 481 -10.95 -42.48 -9.41
CA GLU A 481 -10.76 -43.93 -9.41
C GLU A 481 -10.67 -44.46 -10.85
N GLY A 482 -9.49 -44.98 -11.22
CA GLY A 482 -9.24 -45.56 -12.54
C GLY A 482 -8.29 -44.75 -13.44
N GLU A 483 -7.92 -43.51 -13.10
CA GLU A 483 -6.81 -42.84 -13.77
C GLU A 483 -5.49 -43.53 -13.39
N GLN A 484 -4.74 -44.01 -14.38
CA GLN A 484 -3.39 -44.50 -14.14
C GLN A 484 -2.58 -43.35 -13.56
N THR A 485 -1.79 -43.62 -12.51
CA THR A 485 -0.98 -42.61 -11.78
C THR A 485 -0.10 -41.75 -12.69
N VAL A 486 0.27 -42.26 -13.87
CA VAL A 486 1.06 -41.55 -14.88
C VAL A 486 0.26 -40.45 -15.57
N ASP A 487 -1.00 -40.72 -15.95
CA ASP A 487 -1.90 -39.80 -16.66
C ASP A 487 -2.34 -38.63 -15.74
N TYR A 488 -2.52 -38.93 -14.46
CA TYR A 488 -2.74 -37.93 -13.42
C TYR A 488 -1.49 -37.06 -13.17
N MET A 489 -0.28 -37.63 -13.23
CA MET A 489 0.97 -36.86 -13.10
C MET A 489 1.25 -35.95 -14.31
N GLU A 490 0.91 -36.36 -15.53
CA GLU A 490 1.03 -35.49 -16.73
C GLU A 490 -0.02 -34.35 -16.73
N LYS A 491 -1.25 -34.60 -16.27
CA LYS A 491 -2.24 -33.53 -16.02
C LYS A 491 -1.80 -32.57 -14.92
N ARG A 492 -1.05 -33.04 -13.91
CA ARG A 492 -0.50 -32.22 -12.81
C ARG A 492 0.61 -31.26 -13.26
N GLU A 493 1.45 -31.64 -14.21
CA GLU A 493 2.52 -30.77 -14.74
C GLU A 493 1.97 -29.73 -15.73
N SER A 494 0.94 -30.08 -16.50
CA SER A 494 0.30 -29.18 -17.48
C SER A 494 -0.67 -28.16 -16.88
N SER A 495 -1.04 -28.29 -15.60
CA SER A 495 -1.93 -27.37 -14.88
C SER A 495 -1.18 -26.31 -14.03
N VAL A 496 0.15 -26.27 -14.12
CA VAL A 496 1.02 -25.26 -13.48
C VAL A 496 1.31 -24.09 -14.40
#